data_AF-A0A6B3FL04-F1
#
_entry.id   AF-A0A6B3FL04-F1
#
_cell.length_a   1.000
_cell.length_b   1.000
_cell.length_c   1.000
_cell.angle_alpha   90.00
_cell.angle_beta   90.00
_cell.angle_gamma   90.00
#
_symmetry.space_group_name_H-M   'P 1'
#
loop_
_entity.id
_entity.type
_entity.pdbx_description
1 polymer ?
#
loop_
_entity_poly.entity_id
_entity_poly.type
_entity_poly.pdbx_seq_one_letter_code
_entity_poly.pdbx_strand_id
1 'polypeptide(L)'
;MVRTVGVEEELLLVDEDSGEARALSSAVLAIAEKDTAGESPFEAELHRQQLEFSTHPCADMGELAESVRRWRAQAVRHAADAGASVAALATSPLPVSPKIGTGERYRWMAERFGLTAQEQLTCG
;
A
#
# COMPACT_ATOMS: atom_id res chain seq x y z
N MET A 1 -2.79 -29.31 15.87
CA MET A 1 -3.01 -27.88 15.59
C MET A 1 -2.60 -27.64 14.14
N VAL A 2 -3.48 -27.05 13.33
CA VAL A 2 -3.16 -26.68 11.94
C VAL A 2 -2.52 -25.29 11.96
N ARG A 3 -1.45 -25.08 11.18
CA ARG A 3 -0.79 -23.78 11.05
C ARG A 3 -1.60 -22.89 10.10
N THR A 4 -1.63 -21.60 10.35
CA THR A 4 -2.24 -20.59 9.48
C THR A 4 -1.18 -19.61 8.98
N VAL A 5 -1.46 -18.97 7.84
CA VAL A 5 -0.59 -17.96 7.21
C VAL A 5 -1.43 -16.78 6.75
N GLY A 6 -0.98 -15.57 7.06
CA GLY A 6 -1.46 -14.33 6.45
C GLY A 6 -0.33 -13.66 5.67
N VAL A 7 -0.70 -12.82 4.70
CA VAL A 7 0.20 -12.03 3.86
C VAL A 7 -0.16 -10.57 4.00
N GLU A 8 0.87 -9.75 4.06
CA GLU A 8 0.80 -8.30 3.85
C GLU A 8 1.49 -8.02 2.51
N GLU A 9 0.98 -7.05 1.75
CA GLU A 9 1.60 -6.62 0.51
C GLU A 9 1.50 -5.11 0.39
N GLU A 10 2.65 -4.48 0.11
CA GLU A 10 2.76 -3.07 -0.19
C GLU A 10 2.74 -2.85 -1.71
N LEU A 11 1.91 -1.92 -2.16
CA LEU A 11 1.70 -1.62 -3.57
C LEU A 11 2.09 -0.16 -3.86
N LEU A 12 2.69 0.07 -5.02
CA LEU A 12 3.04 1.41 -5.46
C LEU A 12 1.86 2.07 -6.19
N LEU A 13 1.47 3.27 -5.73
CA LEU A 13 0.52 4.14 -6.41
C LEU A 13 1.25 4.92 -7.49
N VAL A 14 0.78 4.82 -8.73
CA VAL A 14 1.40 5.44 -9.90
C VAL A 14 0.38 6.19 -10.74
N ASP A 15 0.85 7.15 -11.53
CA ASP A 15 0.08 7.73 -12.61
C ASP A 15 -0.06 6.70 -13.75
N GLU A 16 -1.26 6.56 -14.33
CA GLU A 16 -1.55 5.50 -15.32
C GLU A 16 -0.78 5.70 -16.64
N ASP A 17 -0.63 6.95 -17.09
CA ASP A 17 -0.03 7.27 -18.38
C ASP A 17 1.50 7.36 -18.28
N SER A 18 2.02 8.02 -17.24
CA SER A 18 3.45 8.30 -17.09
C SER A 18 4.19 7.26 -16.25
N GLY A 19 3.49 6.52 -15.38
CA GLY A 19 4.09 5.60 -14.41
C GLY A 19 4.74 6.29 -13.21
N GLU A 20 4.67 7.63 -13.11
CA GLU A 20 5.26 8.36 -11.98
C GLU A 20 4.58 8.00 -10.66
N ALA A 21 5.36 7.77 -9.60
CA ALA A 21 4.80 7.45 -8.28
C ALA A 21 4.02 8.64 -7.68
N ARG A 22 2.82 8.38 -7.15
CA ARG A 22 1.87 9.41 -6.68
C ARG A 22 1.59 9.29 -5.19
N ALA A 23 1.80 10.38 -4.47
CA ALA A 23 1.58 10.44 -3.02
C ALA A 23 0.09 10.55 -2.64
N LEU A 24 -0.72 9.54 -3.00
CA LEU A 24 -2.18 9.56 -2.93
C LEU A 24 -2.79 8.57 -1.92
N SER A 25 -1.98 7.89 -1.09
CA SER A 25 -2.48 6.85 -0.18
C SER A 25 -3.61 7.32 0.74
N SER A 26 -3.54 8.54 1.30
CA SER A 26 -4.60 9.10 2.14
C SER A 26 -5.94 9.25 1.41
N ALA A 27 -5.92 9.58 0.12
CA ALA A 27 -7.14 9.69 -0.69
C ALA A 27 -7.73 8.30 -0.97
N VAL A 28 -6.86 7.33 -1.32
CA VAL A 28 -7.27 5.94 -1.58
C VAL A 28 -7.87 5.30 -0.32
N LEU A 29 -7.23 5.49 0.85
CA LEU A 29 -7.74 4.98 2.12
C LEU A 29 -9.09 5.58 2.48
N ALA A 30 -9.28 6.89 2.29
CA ALA A 30 -10.57 7.54 2.55
C ALA A 30 -11.69 7.06 1.61
N ILE A 31 -11.36 6.57 0.40
CA ILE A 31 -12.32 5.94 -0.51
C ILE A 31 -12.63 4.52 -0.02
N ALA A 32 -11.60 3.74 0.33
CA ALA A 32 -11.76 2.38 0.83
C ALA A 32 -12.59 2.32 2.13
N GLU A 33 -12.34 3.21 3.08
CA GLU A 33 -13.11 3.31 4.34
C GLU A 33 -14.61 3.56 4.09
N LYS A 34 -14.96 4.34 3.06
CA LYS A 34 -16.36 4.58 2.71
C LYS A 34 -17.02 3.35 2.09
N ASP A 35 -16.29 2.58 1.29
CA ASP A 35 -16.80 1.36 0.65
C ASP A 35 -17.01 0.23 1.67
N THR A 36 -16.14 0.11 2.67
CA THR A 36 -16.17 -0.96 3.69
C THR A 36 -16.83 -0.58 5.00
N ALA A 37 -17.49 0.58 5.08
CA ALA A 37 -18.08 1.12 6.31
C ALA A 37 -17.08 1.16 7.50
N GLY A 38 -15.80 1.40 7.22
CA GLY A 38 -14.73 1.52 8.22
C GLY A 38 -13.95 0.24 8.51
N GLU A 39 -14.27 -0.89 7.90
CA GLU A 39 -13.55 -2.17 8.06
C GLU A 39 -12.65 -2.46 6.85
N SER A 40 -11.87 -1.46 6.43
CA SER A 40 -10.96 -1.59 5.28
C SER A 40 -9.74 -2.44 5.67
N PRO A 41 -9.31 -3.41 4.86
CA PRO A 41 -8.05 -4.14 5.07
C PRO A 41 -6.82 -3.34 4.60
N PHE A 42 -7.03 -2.13 4.07
CA PHE A 42 -5.98 -1.26 3.57
C PHE A 42 -5.46 -0.33 4.66
N GLU A 43 -4.14 -0.16 4.69
CA GLU A 43 -3.45 0.68 5.67
C GLU A 43 -2.47 1.66 4.99
N ALA A 44 -2.05 2.68 5.76
CA ALA A 44 -1.04 3.63 5.34
C ALA A 44 0.36 3.11 5.68
N GLU A 45 1.27 3.15 4.72
CA GLU A 45 2.69 2.85 4.96
C GLU A 45 3.52 4.15 5.12
N LEU A 46 4.83 4.01 5.36
CA LEU A 46 5.78 5.11 5.59
C LEU A 46 5.69 6.19 4.54
N HIS A 47 5.65 5.84 3.25
CA HIS A 47 5.51 6.81 2.17
C HIS A 47 4.09 6.83 1.61
N ARG A 48 3.58 8.03 1.34
CA ARG A 48 2.25 8.24 0.78
C ARG A 48 2.09 7.75 -0.65
N GLN A 49 3.18 7.32 -1.28
CA GLN A 49 3.18 6.62 -2.56
C GLN A 49 2.78 5.16 -2.44
N GLN A 50 2.66 4.61 -1.24
CA GLN A 50 2.38 3.21 -1.00
C GLN A 50 0.97 3.01 -0.46
N LEU A 51 0.37 1.88 -0.82
CA LEU A 51 -0.85 1.35 -0.25
C LEU A 51 -0.58 -0.07 0.21
N GLU A 52 -0.82 -0.37 1.48
CA GLU A 52 -0.66 -1.70 2.03
C GLU A 52 -2.02 -2.37 2.20
N PHE A 53 -2.09 -3.69 2.07
CA PHE A 53 -3.19 -4.48 2.61
C PHE A 53 -2.71 -5.73 3.32
N SER A 54 -3.54 -6.23 4.25
CA SER A 54 -3.27 -7.48 4.97
C SER A 54 -4.42 -8.49 4.78
N THR A 55 -4.09 -9.76 4.56
CA THR A 55 -5.07 -10.86 4.51
C THR A 55 -5.32 -11.43 5.90
N HIS A 56 -6.51 -11.95 6.16
CA HIS A 56 -6.72 -12.80 7.33
C HIS A 56 -5.88 -14.08 7.26
N PRO A 57 -5.29 -14.54 8.38
CA PRO A 57 -4.58 -15.80 8.42
C PRO A 57 -5.51 -16.98 8.10
N CYS A 58 -5.15 -17.78 7.11
CA CYS A 58 -5.91 -18.96 6.68
C CYS A 58 -5.04 -20.22 6.68
N ALA A 59 -5.69 -21.39 6.77
CA ALA A 59 -5.00 -22.68 6.77
C ALA A 59 -4.76 -23.24 5.37
N ASP A 60 -5.51 -22.75 4.38
CA ASP A 60 -5.46 -23.17 2.98
C ASP A 60 -4.77 -22.12 2.11
N MET A 61 -3.79 -22.53 1.29
CA MET A 61 -3.04 -21.60 0.45
C MET A 61 -3.83 -21.14 -0.78
N GLY A 62 -4.87 -21.87 -1.20
CA GLY A 62 -5.79 -21.44 -2.24
C GLY A 62 -6.62 -20.26 -1.79
N GLU A 63 -7.20 -20.35 -0.59
CA GLU A 63 -7.93 -19.25 0.07
C GLU A 63 -7.05 -18.00 0.25
N LEU A 64 -5.79 -18.19 0.65
CA LEU A 64 -4.81 -17.10 0.75
C LEU A 64 -4.61 -16.41 -0.60
N ALA A 65 -4.37 -17.20 -1.65
CA ALA A 65 -4.11 -16.70 -2.99
C ALA A 65 -5.34 -16.00 -3.61
N GLU A 66 -6.55 -16.44 -3.29
CA GLU A 66 -7.79 -15.76 -3.68
C GLU A 66 -7.95 -14.43 -2.93
N SER A 67 -7.62 -14.40 -1.64
CA SER A 67 -7.66 -13.18 -0.83
C SER A 67 -6.69 -12.11 -1.34
N VAL A 68 -5.44 -12.49 -1.65
CA VAL A 68 -4.46 -11.57 -2.26
C VAL A 68 -4.97 -11.00 -3.58
N ARG A 69 -5.52 -11.83 -4.48
CA ARG A 69 -6.09 -11.36 -5.76
C ARG A 69 -7.27 -10.42 -5.55
N ARG A 70 -8.15 -10.73 -4.60
CA ARG A 70 -9.30 -9.87 -4.26
C ARG A 70 -8.84 -8.49 -3.78
N TRP A 71 -7.85 -8.44 -2.90
CA TRP A 71 -7.37 -7.17 -2.36
C TRP A 71 -6.58 -6.35 -3.37
N ARG A 72 -5.76 -6.97 -4.23
CA ARG A 72 -5.17 -6.27 -5.38
C ARG A 72 -6.24 -5.67 -6.30
N ALA A 73 -7.32 -6.41 -6.58
CA ALA A 73 -8.40 -5.89 -7.42
C ALA A 73 -9.16 -4.72 -6.76
N GLN A 74 -9.35 -4.75 -5.44
CA GLN A 74 -9.90 -3.60 -4.70
C GLN A 74 -8.95 -2.41 -4.69
N ALA A 75 -7.64 -2.64 -4.48
CA ALA A 75 -6.62 -1.59 -4.53
C ALA A 75 -6.65 -0.84 -5.86
N VAL A 76 -6.70 -1.57 -6.98
CA VAL A 76 -6.81 -0.98 -8.33
C VAL A 76 -8.06 -0.11 -8.45
N ARG A 77 -9.22 -0.58 -7.97
CA ARG A 77 -10.47 0.20 -8.02
C ARG A 77 -10.37 1.48 -7.21
N HIS A 78 -9.97 1.40 -5.94
CA HIS A 78 -9.88 2.58 -5.08
C HIS A 78 -8.79 3.56 -5.52
N ALA A 79 -7.68 3.06 -6.08
CA ALA A 79 -6.66 3.91 -6.70
C ALA A 79 -7.21 4.65 -7.92
N ALA A 80 -7.96 3.96 -8.79
CA ALA A 80 -8.57 4.57 -9.97
C ALA A 80 -9.55 5.69 -9.59
N ASP A 81 -10.37 5.48 -8.56
CA ASP A 81 -11.28 6.50 -8.03
C ASP A 81 -10.54 7.71 -7.44
N ALA A 82 -9.29 7.53 -7.01
CA ALA A 82 -8.40 8.60 -6.56
C ALA A 82 -7.55 9.24 -7.69
N GLY A 83 -7.70 8.77 -8.94
CA GLY A 83 -6.91 9.25 -10.08
C GLY A 83 -5.50 8.66 -10.14
N ALA A 84 -5.31 7.41 -9.73
CA ALA A 84 -4.07 6.66 -9.79
C ALA A 84 -4.29 5.23 -10.30
N SER A 85 -3.20 4.56 -10.66
CA SER A 85 -3.13 3.12 -10.88
C SER A 85 -2.22 2.48 -9.83
N VAL A 86 -2.15 1.16 -9.84
CA VAL A 86 -1.37 0.36 -8.90
C VAL A 86 -0.33 -0.48 -9.65
N ALA A 87 0.90 -0.48 -9.16
CA ALA A 87 1.97 -1.35 -9.62
C ALA A 87 2.51 -2.21 -8.46
N ALA A 88 2.45 -3.53 -8.61
CA ALA A 88 3.06 -4.48 -7.67
C ALA A 88 4.56 -4.62 -7.97
N LEU A 89 5.32 -3.58 -7.63
CA LEU A 89 6.76 -3.49 -7.84
C LEU A 89 7.47 -3.22 -6.51
N ALA A 90 8.59 -3.89 -6.28
CA ALA A 90 9.39 -3.69 -5.08
C ALA A 90 10.02 -2.30 -4.99
N THR A 91 10.25 -1.61 -6.12
CA THR A 91 10.74 -0.23 -6.17
C THR A 91 10.19 0.50 -7.39
N SER A 92 10.17 1.83 -7.34
CA SER A 92 9.85 2.65 -8.52
C SER A 92 10.95 2.49 -9.59
N PRO A 93 10.61 2.16 -10.85
CA PRO A 93 11.58 2.14 -11.95
C PRO A 93 11.91 3.55 -12.47
N LEU A 94 11.13 4.56 -12.05
CA LEU A 94 11.31 5.97 -12.40
C LEU A 94 11.84 6.77 -11.20
N PRO A 95 12.50 7.93 -11.44
CA PRO A 95 12.88 8.84 -10.37
C PRO A 95 11.69 9.21 -9.49
N VAL A 96 11.89 9.21 -8.17
CA VAL A 96 10.85 9.54 -7.20
C VAL A 96 11.38 10.46 -6.13
N SER A 97 10.51 11.32 -5.61
CA SER A 97 10.73 12.08 -4.37
C SER A 97 9.78 11.56 -3.31
N PRO A 98 10.19 10.57 -2.49
CA PRO A 98 9.31 9.93 -1.51
C PRO A 98 8.68 10.95 -0.56
N LYS A 99 7.41 10.76 -0.21
CA LYS A 99 6.67 11.66 0.68
C LYS A 99 6.27 10.90 1.92
N ILE A 100 6.99 11.13 3.01
CA ILE A 100 6.71 10.49 4.30
C ILE A 100 5.29 10.87 4.76
N GLY A 101 4.60 9.90 5.34
CA GLY A 101 3.29 10.02 5.95
C GLY A 101 3.27 10.99 7.13
N THR A 102 2.07 11.34 7.56
CA THR A 102 1.87 12.25 8.70
C THR A 102 1.63 11.48 9.98
N GLY A 103 2.18 11.95 11.08
CA GLY A 103 1.97 11.34 12.40
C GLY A 103 3.25 11.25 13.20
N GLU A 104 3.11 10.98 14.50
CA GLU A 104 4.26 10.89 15.40
C GLU A 104 5.18 9.71 15.03
N ARG A 105 4.59 8.55 14.72
CA ARG A 105 5.33 7.34 14.29
C ARG A 105 6.22 7.61 13.08
N TYR A 106 5.65 8.15 11.99
CA TYR A 106 6.41 8.40 10.75
C TYR A 106 7.47 9.49 10.93
N ARG A 107 7.18 10.53 11.74
CA ARG A 107 8.17 11.58 12.06
C ARG A 107 9.35 11.00 12.83
N TRP A 108 9.08 10.19 13.84
CA TRP A 108 10.10 9.49 14.60
C TRP A 108 10.96 8.59 13.70
N MET A 109 10.34 7.84 12.78
CA MET A 109 11.09 7.02 11.81
C MET A 109 11.97 7.88 10.89
N ALA A 110 11.45 9.00 10.38
CA ALA A 110 12.21 9.92 9.54
C ALA A 110 13.44 10.49 10.26
N GLU A 111 13.30 10.85 11.54
CA GLU A 111 14.41 11.32 12.38
C GLU A 111 15.42 10.20 12.68
N ARG A 112 14.93 9.00 13.01
CA ARG A 112 15.77 7.88 13.44
C ARG A 112 16.58 7.26 12.30
N PHE A 113 16.00 7.19 11.11
CA PHE A 113 16.55 6.50 9.94
C PHE A 113 17.08 7.45 8.85
N GLY A 114 16.83 8.76 8.97
CA GLY A 114 17.44 9.80 8.15
C GLY A 114 17.26 9.56 6.65
N LEU A 115 18.37 9.58 5.90
CA LEU A 115 18.37 9.45 4.44
C LEU A 115 17.66 8.19 3.95
N THR A 116 17.76 7.06 4.65
CA THR A 116 17.07 5.83 4.26
C THR A 116 15.57 6.04 4.21
N ALA A 117 14.97 6.60 5.27
CA ALA A 117 13.53 6.89 5.30
C ALA A 117 13.14 8.05 4.35
N GLN A 118 14.07 8.93 3.99
CA GLN A 118 13.81 10.06 3.10
C GLN A 118 13.87 9.68 1.61
N GLU A 119 14.71 8.70 1.23
CA GLU A 119 15.03 8.43 -0.17
C GLU A 119 14.59 7.03 -0.66
N GLN A 120 14.51 6.03 0.23
CA GLN A 120 14.20 4.66 -0.19
C GLN A 120 12.69 4.42 -0.20
N LEU A 121 12.11 4.39 -1.41
CA LEU A 121 10.74 3.93 -1.64
C LEU A 121 10.76 2.47 -2.09
N THR A 122 10.55 1.57 -1.13
CA THR A 122 10.57 0.12 -1.32
C THR A 122 9.25 -0.49 -0.87
N CYS A 123 8.71 -1.42 -1.64
CA CYS A 123 7.54 -2.23 -1.31
C CYS A 123 7.94 -3.70 -1.09
N GLY A 124 7.15 -4.44 -0.30
CA GLY A 124 7.35 -5.85 0.05
C GLY A 124 6.10 -6.70 -0.09
#